data_AF-A0A4Z0QJ74-F1
#
_entry.id   AF-A0A4Z0QJ74-F1
#
_cell.length_a   1.000
_cell.length_b   1.000
_cell.length_c   1.000
_cell.angle_alpha   90.00
_cell.angle_beta   90.00
_cell.angle_gamma   90.00
#
_symmetry.space_group_name_H-M   'P 1'
#
loop_
_entity.id
_entity.type
_entity.pdbx_description
1 polymer ?
#
loop_
_entity_poly.entity_id
_entity_poly.type
_entity_poly.pdbx_seq_one_letter_code
_entity_poly.pdbx_strand_id
1 'polypeptide(L)'
;MFWLLYNLFALVDGLCDALLYGLKGAESFKWNEHQPLVARRILAVLASLGAGIDAVLIGVGSVEGWPVWLIWLLWEVAAAGLSFSLFHNEAYNFGRVWIREQTLRKAWAVFEFNYKSATTSARWDFDGTQRWVMAGGAVVWLGVGLVLLMKL
;
A
#
# COMPACT_ATOMS: atom_id res chain seq x y z
N MET A 1 -4.04 2.74 -13.05
CA MET A 1 -3.42 1.42 -12.73
C MET A 1 -2.39 1.54 -11.61
N PHE A 2 -1.65 2.65 -11.55
CA PHE A 2 -0.66 2.91 -10.51
C PHE A 2 -1.19 2.70 -9.08
N TRP A 3 -2.35 3.27 -8.74
CA TRP A 3 -2.90 3.21 -7.38
C TRP A 3 -3.07 1.77 -6.86
N LEU A 4 -3.56 0.85 -7.69
CA LEU A 4 -3.75 -0.55 -7.32
C LEU A 4 -2.40 -1.24 -7.05
N LEU A 5 -1.43 -1.03 -7.94
CA LEU A 5 -0.09 -1.62 -7.81
C LEU A 5 0.64 -1.07 -6.59
N TYR A 6 0.45 0.21 -6.26
CA TYR A 6 1.04 0.82 -5.08
C TYR A 6 0.43 0.28 -3.78
N ASN A 7 -0.88 0.02 -3.73
CA ASN A 7 -1.48 -0.63 -2.56
C ASN A 7 -1.07 -2.10 -2.43
N LEU A 8 -0.85 -2.81 -3.55
CA LEU A 8 -0.25 -4.14 -3.52
C LEU A 8 1.18 -4.11 -2.98
N PHE A 9 1.97 -3.11 -3.39
CA PHE A 9 3.27 -2.82 -2.79
C PHE A 9 3.15 -2.61 -1.28
N ALA A 10 2.19 -1.80 -0.82
CA ALA A 10 1.96 -1.55 0.61
C ALA A 10 1.65 -2.83 1.41
N LEU A 11 0.82 -3.73 0.87
CA LEU A 11 0.52 -5.03 1.48
C LEU A 11 1.80 -5.87 1.66
N VAL A 12 2.61 -5.97 0.61
CA VAL A 12 3.85 -6.76 0.63
C VAL A 12 4.87 -6.11 1.56
N ASP A 13 4.97 -4.79 1.55
CA ASP A 13 5.85 -4.02 2.42
C ASP A 13 5.53 -4.29 3.89
N GLY A 14 4.25 -4.25 4.27
CA GLY A 14 3.77 -4.56 5.62
C GLY A 14 4.06 -6.01 6.04
N LEU A 15 3.84 -6.99 5.15
CA LEU A 15 4.20 -8.39 5.44
C LEU A 15 5.72 -8.57 5.65
N CYS A 16 6.52 -7.88 4.84
CA CYS A 16 7.97 -7.91 4.97
C CYS A 16 8.41 -7.30 6.31
N ASP A 17 7.81 -6.18 6.72
CA ASP A 17 8.07 -5.59 8.04
C ASP A 17 7.64 -6.53 9.18
N ALA A 18 6.54 -7.26 9.02
CA ALA A 18 6.14 -8.25 10.00
C ALA A 18 7.15 -9.39 10.11
N LEU A 19 7.74 -9.83 8.99
CA LEU A 19 8.80 -10.83 8.98
C LEU A 19 10.09 -10.30 9.63
N LEU A 20 10.48 -9.06 9.29
CA LEU A 20 11.67 -8.39 9.82
C LEU A 20 11.60 -8.16 11.33
N TYR A 21 10.46 -7.67 11.83
CA TYR A 21 10.29 -7.29 13.23
C TYR A 21 9.59 -8.34 14.10
N GLY A 22 8.93 -9.33 13.49
CA GLY A 22 8.24 -10.42 14.20
C GLY A 22 9.14 -11.58 14.58
N LEU A 23 10.32 -11.70 13.96
CA LEU A 23 11.31 -12.72 14.25
C LEU A 23 12.46 -12.12 15.09
N LYS A 24 13.03 -12.90 16.02
CA LYS A 24 14.02 -12.43 17.01
C LYS A 24 15.37 -12.10 16.34
N GLY A 25 15.48 -10.90 15.75
CA GLY A 25 16.74 -10.33 15.26
C GLY A 25 17.30 -10.99 14.00
N ALA A 26 18.36 -10.41 13.43
CA ALA A 26 18.99 -10.85 12.17
C ALA A 26 19.40 -12.34 12.18
N GLU A 27 19.72 -12.90 13.35
CA GLU A 27 20.10 -14.31 13.51
C GLU A 27 18.92 -15.30 13.38
N SER A 28 17.69 -14.81 13.37
CA SER A 28 16.48 -15.64 13.23
C SER A 28 16.07 -15.89 11.78
N PHE A 29 16.65 -15.18 10.81
CA PHE A 29 16.38 -15.39 9.39
C PHE A 29 17.13 -16.63 8.88
N LYS A 30 16.47 -17.78 8.91
CA LYS A 30 16.94 -19.02 8.25
C LYS A 30 16.76 -19.01 6.72
N TRP A 31 16.25 -17.93 6.15
CA TRP A 31 15.87 -17.80 4.75
C TRP A 31 16.43 -16.51 4.16
N ASN A 32 16.46 -16.44 2.83
CA ASN A 32 17.14 -15.37 2.12
C ASN A 32 16.38 -14.03 2.22
N GLU A 33 16.83 -13.14 3.11
CA GLU A 33 16.32 -11.76 3.29
C GLU A 33 16.30 -10.91 2.01
N HIS A 34 17.05 -11.33 0.99
CA HIS A 34 17.04 -10.65 -0.31
C HIS A 34 15.72 -10.87 -1.05
N GLN A 35 14.97 -11.94 -0.77
CA GLN A 35 13.69 -12.22 -1.44
C GLN A 35 12.64 -11.12 -1.17
N PRO A 36 12.37 -10.70 0.09
CA PRO A 36 11.57 -9.53 0.41
C PRO A 36 12.00 -8.25 -0.31
N LEU A 37 13.31 -7.97 -0.29
CA LEU A 37 13.86 -6.76 -0.92
C LEU A 37 13.69 -6.78 -2.44
N VAL A 38 13.89 -7.94 -3.07
CA VAL A 38 13.64 -8.14 -4.51
C VAL A 38 12.16 -8.00 -4.82
N ALA A 39 11.26 -8.55 -4.01
CA ALA A 39 9.81 -8.40 -4.20
C ALA A 39 9.37 -6.93 -4.12
N ARG A 40 9.85 -6.18 -3.12
CA ARG A 40 9.61 -4.72 -3.01
C ARG A 40 10.07 -3.96 -4.25
N ARG A 41 11.26 -4.28 -4.77
CA ARG A 41 11.81 -3.66 -6.00
C ARG A 41 11.00 -4.02 -7.24
N ILE A 42 10.58 -5.27 -7.41
CA ILE A 42 9.74 -5.71 -8.53
C ILE A 42 8.41 -4.93 -8.51
N LEU A 43 7.79 -4.79 -7.34
CA LEU A 43 6.53 -4.05 -7.22
C LEU A 43 6.70 -2.55 -7.50
N ALA A 44 7.82 -1.94 -7.10
CA ALA A 44 8.13 -0.56 -7.46
C ALA A 44 8.31 -0.37 -8.98
N VAL A 45 8.95 -1.34 -9.65
CA VAL A 45 9.06 -1.36 -11.12
C VAL A 45 7.68 -1.54 -11.75
N LEU A 46 6.87 -2.47 -11.27
CA LEU A 46 5.51 -2.68 -11.78
C LEU A 46 4.64 -1.43 -11.59
N ALA A 47 4.71 -0.75 -10.43
CA ALA A 47 4.00 0.51 -10.20
C ALA A 47 4.46 1.59 -11.21
N SER A 48 5.76 1.71 -11.46
CA SER A 48 6.31 2.62 -12.47
C SER A 48 5.80 2.28 -13.89
N LEU A 49 5.72 1.00 -14.24
CA LEU A 49 5.14 0.55 -15.51
C LEU A 49 3.65 0.85 -15.59
N GLY A 50 2.92 0.67 -14.48
CA GLY A 50 1.51 1.03 -14.37
C GLY A 50 1.28 2.51 -14.64
N ALA A 51 2.08 3.39 -14.04
CA ALA A 51 2.06 4.82 -14.33
C ALA A 51 2.35 5.13 -15.81
N GLY A 52 3.29 4.40 -16.43
CA GLY A 52 3.58 4.52 -17.86
C GLY A 52 2.40 4.11 -18.74
N ILE A 53 1.72 3.01 -18.40
CA ILE A 53 0.51 2.54 -19.11
C ILE A 53 -0.61 3.56 -18.96
N ASP A 54 -0.84 4.08 -17.76
CA ASP A 54 -1.84 5.12 -17.52
C ASP A 54 -1.56 6.35 -18.38
N ALA A 55 -0.29 6.76 -18.50
CA ALA A 55 0.10 7.88 -19.36
C ALA A 55 -0.16 7.62 -20.85
N VAL A 56 0.11 6.41 -21.34
CA VAL A 56 -0.20 6.02 -22.73
C VAL A 56 -1.71 6.04 -22.98
N LEU A 57 -2.50 5.52 -22.04
CA LEU A 57 -3.96 5.44 -22.16
C LEU A 57 -4.64 6.81 -22.12
N ILE A 58 -4.10 7.74 -21.31
CA ILE A 58 -4.60 9.11 -21.21
C ILE A 58 -4.23 9.94 -22.44
N GLY A 59 -3.10 9.63 -23.07
CA GLY A 59 -2.64 10.31 -24.29
C GLY A 59 -1.95 11.65 -24.02
N VAL A 60 -1.81 12.44 -25.10
CA VAL A 60 -0.94 13.62 -25.16
C VAL A 60 -1.64 14.95 -24.83
N GLY A 61 -2.82 14.91 -24.23
CA GLY A 61 -3.57 16.11 -23.85
C GLY A 61 -2.86 16.97 -22.80
N SER A 62 -3.21 18.25 -22.72
CA SER A 62 -2.71 19.15 -21.67
C SER A 62 -3.79 20.11 -21.16
N VAL A 63 -3.70 20.48 -19.89
CA VAL A 63 -4.53 21.51 -19.23
C VAL A 63 -3.61 22.60 -18.74
N GLU A 64 -3.78 23.84 -19.23
CA GLU A 64 -2.94 24.99 -18.86
C GLU A 64 -1.43 24.71 -19.00
N GLY A 65 -1.05 23.94 -20.03
CA GLY A 65 0.35 23.55 -20.28
C GLY A 65 0.86 22.37 -19.46
N TRP A 66 0.06 21.81 -18.55
CA TRP A 66 0.39 20.60 -17.80
C TRP A 66 -0.12 19.35 -18.55
N PRO A 67 0.74 18.35 -18.81
CA PRO A 67 0.29 17.10 -19.42
C PRO A 67 -0.76 16.40 -18.56
N VAL A 68 -1.87 15.97 -19.16
CA VAL A 68 -2.99 15.35 -18.43
C VAL A 68 -2.56 14.08 -17.71
N TRP A 69 -1.67 13.28 -18.31
CA TRP A 69 -1.13 12.09 -17.66
C TRP A 69 -0.38 12.39 -16.36
N LEU A 70 0.32 13.53 -16.30
CA LEU A 70 1.07 13.94 -15.12
C LEU A 70 0.12 14.38 -14.01
N ILE A 71 -0.91 15.16 -14.38
CA ILE A 71 -1.98 15.55 -13.44
C ILE A 71 -2.64 14.30 -12.86
N TRP A 72 -2.99 13.33 -13.71
CA TRP A 72 -3.59 12.07 -13.27
C TRP A 72 -2.67 11.25 -12.37
N LEU A 73 -1.39 11.12 -12.71
CA LEU A 73 -0.42 10.43 -11.88
C LEU A 73 -0.31 11.06 -10.49
N LEU A 74 -0.19 12.40 -10.41
CA LEU A 74 -0.16 13.11 -9.13
C LEU A 74 -1.45 12.89 -8.32
N TRP A 75 -2.59 12.80 -9.01
CA TRP A 75 -3.87 12.48 -8.40
C TRP A 75 -3.89 11.07 -7.80
N GLU A 76 -3.40 10.06 -8.54
CA GLU A 76 -3.27 8.68 -8.06
C GLU A 76 -2.24 8.56 -6.91
N VAL A 77 -1.15 9.34 -6.94
CA VAL A 77 -0.16 9.38 -5.84
C VAL A 77 -0.80 9.87 -4.54
N ALA A 78 -1.63 10.92 -4.60
CA ALA A 78 -2.35 11.40 -3.43
C ALA A 78 -3.32 10.33 -2.88
N ALA A 79 -4.08 9.66 -3.75
CA ALA A 79 -4.94 8.54 -3.35
C ALA A 79 -4.14 7.40 -2.72
N ALA A 80 -2.98 7.06 -3.31
CA ALA A 80 -2.12 5.99 -2.83
C ALA A 80 -1.57 6.29 -1.44
N GLY A 81 -1.15 7.53 -1.18
CA GLY A 81 -0.71 7.97 0.15
C GLY A 81 -1.82 7.86 1.19
N LEU A 82 -3.05 8.23 0.84
CA LEU A 82 -4.20 8.12 1.73
C LEU A 82 -4.57 6.67 2.07
N SER A 83 -4.50 5.76 1.10
CA SER A 83 -4.86 4.36 1.32
C SER A 83 -3.72 3.51 1.89
N PHE A 84 -2.46 3.93 1.74
CA PHE A 84 -1.26 3.17 2.11
C PHE A 84 -1.33 2.60 3.54
N SER A 85 -1.67 3.45 4.51
CA SER A 85 -1.64 3.06 5.93
C SER A 85 -2.59 1.91 6.24
N LEU A 86 -3.76 1.84 5.60
CA LEU A 86 -4.70 0.74 5.80
C LEU A 86 -4.06 -0.57 5.32
N PHE A 87 -3.65 -0.63 4.05
CA PHE A 87 -3.11 -1.85 3.45
C PHE A 87 -1.81 -2.30 4.14
N HIS A 88 -0.87 -1.38 4.35
CA HIS A 88 0.39 -1.68 5.02
C HIS A 88 0.18 -2.23 6.44
N ASN A 89 -0.60 -1.52 7.28
CA ASN A 89 -0.70 -1.88 8.69
C ASN A 89 -1.53 -3.13 8.93
N GLU A 90 -2.59 -3.35 8.16
CA GLU A 90 -3.39 -4.58 8.28
C GLU A 90 -2.58 -5.79 7.80
N ALA A 91 -1.79 -5.65 6.73
CA ALA A 91 -0.87 -6.70 6.29
C ALA A 91 0.23 -6.97 7.32
N TYR A 92 0.81 -5.93 7.92
CA TYR A 92 1.79 -6.04 8.99
C TYR A 92 1.23 -6.77 10.22
N ASN A 93 0.06 -6.33 10.70
CA ASN A 93 -0.61 -6.92 11.85
C ASN A 93 -0.96 -8.40 11.61
N PHE A 94 -1.53 -8.69 10.44
CA PHE A 94 -1.82 -10.06 10.03
C PHE A 94 -0.55 -10.91 9.96
N GLY A 95 0.52 -10.38 9.35
CA GLY A 95 1.81 -11.05 9.23
C GLY A 95 2.38 -11.43 10.60
N ARG A 96 2.31 -10.53 11.59
CA ARG A 96 2.75 -10.82 12.96
C ARG A 96 1.96 -11.95 13.61
N VAL A 97 0.63 -11.92 13.45
CA VAL A 97 -0.25 -12.98 13.95
C VAL A 97 0.08 -14.30 13.25
N TRP A 98 0.28 -14.27 11.93
CA TRP A 98 0.61 -15.46 11.16
C TRP A 98 1.95 -16.09 11.58
N ILE A 99 2.97 -15.28 11.81
CA ILE A 99 4.27 -15.73 12.34
C ILE A 99 4.08 -16.36 13.73
N ARG A 100 3.27 -15.77 14.61
CA ARG A 100 3.01 -16.31 15.95
C ARG A 100 2.26 -17.64 15.89
N GLU A 101 1.22 -17.73 15.07
CA GLU A 101 0.30 -18.88 15.01
C GLU A 101 0.78 -20.01 14.08
N GLN A 102 1.85 -19.78 13.30
CA GLN A 102 2.55 -20.72 12.40
C GLN A 102 1.70 -21.27 11.23
N THR A 103 0.38 -21.06 11.22
CA THR A 103 -0.52 -21.55 10.18
C THR A 103 -1.54 -20.47 9.83
N LEU A 104 -1.89 -20.35 8.55
CA LEU A 104 -2.87 -19.37 8.08
C LEU A 104 -4.23 -19.53 8.77
N ARG A 105 -4.69 -20.77 8.97
CA ARG A 105 -6.00 -21.05 9.60
C ARG A 105 -6.08 -20.48 11.02
N LYS A 106 -5.05 -20.70 11.84
CA LYS A 106 -5.00 -20.17 13.20
C LYS A 106 -4.85 -18.66 13.20
N ALA A 107 -4.05 -18.13 12.27
CA ALA A 107 -3.87 -16.70 12.13
C ALA A 107 -5.19 -15.97 11.86
N TRP A 108 -5.97 -16.46 10.89
CA TRP A 108 -7.29 -15.92 10.58
C TRP A 108 -8.29 -16.03 11.73
N ALA A 109 -8.20 -17.09 12.55
CA ALA A 109 -9.12 -17.30 13.67
C ALA A 109 -8.93 -16.29 14.82
N VAL A 110 -7.72 -15.72 14.95
CA VAL A 110 -7.38 -14.79 16.04
C VAL A 110 -6.98 -13.39 15.53
N PHE A 111 -7.02 -13.17 14.21
CA PHE A 111 -6.70 -11.90 13.62
C PHE A 111 -7.78 -10.88 13.95
N GLU A 112 -7.35 -9.80 14.59
CA GLU A 112 -8.19 -8.64 14.85
C GLU A 112 -7.88 -7.59 13.78
N PHE A 113 -8.82 -7.45 12.84
CA PHE A 113 -8.76 -6.37 11.87
C PHE A 113 -8.91 -5.02 12.57
N ASN A 114 -8.22 -3.98 12.09
CA ASN A 114 -8.13 -2.66 12.75
C ASN A 114 -7.38 -2.68 14.10
N TYR A 115 -6.55 -3.70 14.34
CA TYR A 115 -5.76 -3.78 15.58
C TYR A 115 -4.86 -2.56 15.79
N LYS A 116 -4.88 -2.03 17.01
CA LYS A 116 -4.02 -0.95 17.49
C LYS A 116 -3.11 -1.46 18.61
N SER A 117 -1.81 -1.39 18.38
CA SER A 117 -0.83 -1.79 19.38
C SER A 117 -0.77 -0.77 20.51
N ALA A 118 -0.93 -1.22 21.75
CA ALA A 118 -0.80 -0.38 22.96
C ALA A 118 0.64 0.12 23.17
N THR A 119 1.64 -0.47 22.51
CA THR A 119 3.06 -0.15 22.66
C THR A 119 3.64 0.50 21.42
N THR A 120 2.82 1.08 20.54
CA THR A 120 3.30 1.77 19.36
C THR A 120 4.12 3.00 19.74
N SER A 121 5.29 3.15 19.12
CA SER A 121 6.14 4.36 19.22
C SER A 121 6.05 5.24 17.97
N ALA A 122 5.16 4.90 17.03
CA ALA A 122 4.98 5.67 15.83
C ALA A 122 4.48 7.08 16.18
N ARG A 123 5.19 8.09 15.67
CA ARG A 123 4.82 9.50 15.88
C ARG A 123 3.47 9.85 15.23
N TRP A 124 3.11 9.12 14.17
CA TRP A 124 1.87 9.26 13.43
C TRP A 124 1.20 7.88 13.41
N ASP A 125 0.43 7.58 14.46
CA ASP A 125 -0.32 6.34 14.56
C ASP A 125 -1.81 6.60 14.30
N PHE A 126 -2.25 6.20 13.10
CA PHE A 126 -3.66 6.23 12.74
C PHE A 126 -4.35 5.00 13.32
N ASP A 127 -5.44 5.18 14.05
CA ASP A 127 -6.28 4.05 14.45
C ASP A 127 -7.03 3.44 13.25
N GLY A 128 -7.68 2.29 13.45
CA GLY A 128 -8.36 1.59 12.36
C GLY A 128 -9.46 2.43 11.69
N THR A 129 -10.23 3.20 12.45
CA THR A 129 -11.26 4.08 11.88
C THR A 129 -10.64 5.17 11.01
N GLN A 130 -9.56 5.80 11.45
CA GLN A 130 -8.83 6.80 10.68
C GLN A 130 -8.28 6.22 9.37
N ARG A 131 -7.70 5.01 9.40
CA ARG A 131 -7.21 4.32 8.20
C ARG A 131 -8.33 4.05 7.19
N TRP A 132 -9.51 3.64 7.66
CA TRP A 132 -10.68 3.46 6.80
C TRP A 132 -11.19 4.76 6.19
N VAL A 133 -11.26 5.83 6.98
CA VAL A 133 -11.66 7.15 6.49
C VAL A 133 -10.69 7.63 5.41
N MET A 134 -9.39 7.46 5.62
CA MET A 134 -8.37 7.84 4.62
C MET A 134 -8.48 6.98 3.36
N ALA A 135 -8.62 5.65 3.48
CA ALA A 135 -8.79 4.76 2.33
C ALA A 135 -10.11 5.03 1.57
N GLY A 136 -11.20 5.30 2.29
CA GLY A 136 -12.46 5.74 1.69
C GLY A 136 -12.32 7.08 0.97
N GLY A 137 -11.60 8.03 1.58
CA GLY A 137 -11.22 9.30 0.97
C GLY A 137 -10.42 9.12 -0.30
N ALA A 138 -9.50 8.14 -0.35
CA ALA A 138 -8.73 7.81 -1.54
C ALA A 138 -9.63 7.35 -2.70
N VAL A 139 -10.62 6.50 -2.41
CA VAL A 139 -11.59 6.03 -3.43
C VAL A 139 -12.44 7.18 -3.95
N VAL A 140 -12.96 8.03 -3.05
CA VAL A 140 -13.73 9.22 -3.45
C VAL A 140 -12.87 10.16 -4.28
N TRP A 141 -11.63 10.40 -3.87
CA TRP A 141 -10.66 11.23 -4.59
C TRP A 141 -10.44 10.71 -6.02
N LEU A 142 -10.17 9.41 -6.19
CA LEU A 142 -10.02 8.79 -7.51
C LEU A 142 -11.29 8.91 -8.35
N GLY A 143 -12.46 8.70 -7.75
CA GLY A 143 -13.75 8.85 -8.43
C GLY A 143 -13.95 10.27 -8.96
N VAL A 144 -13.66 11.28 -8.15
CA VAL A 144 -13.71 12.70 -8.57
C VAL A 144 -12.71 12.97 -9.69
N GLY A 145 -11.46 12.52 -9.54
CA GLY A 145 -10.43 12.69 -10.57
C GLY A 145 -10.82 12.06 -11.90
N LEU A 146 -11.38 10.85 -11.88
CA LEU A 146 -11.86 10.15 -13.07
C LEU A 146 -13.00 10.91 -13.76
N VAL A 147 -13.97 11.40 -12.99
CA VAL A 147 -15.08 12.19 -13.53
C VAL A 147 -14.59 13.50 -14.16
N LEU A 148 -13.59 14.14 -13.56
CA LEU A 148 -12.97 15.34 -14.13
C LEU A 148 -12.19 15.00 -15.41
N LEU A 149 -11.42 13.91 -15.39
CA LEU A 149 -10.66 13.43 -16.55
C LEU A 149 -11.57 13.14 -17.75
N MET A 150 -12.75 12.54 -17.53
CA MET A 150 -13.73 12.27 -18.58
C MET A 150 -14.37 13.53 -19.18
N LYS A 151 -14.20 14.69 -18.56
CA LYS A 151 -14.73 15.98 -19.02
C LYS A 151 -13.70 16.86 -19.72
N LEU A 152 -12.43 16.45 -19.72
CA LEU A 152 -11.32 17.09 -20.44
C LEU A 152 -11.22 16.52 -21.85
#